data_AF-A0A1Y3TNU9-F1
#
_entry.id   AF-A0A1Y3TNU9-F1
#
_cell.length_a   1.000
_cell.length_b   1.000
_cell.length_c   1.000
_cell.angle_alpha   90.00
_cell.angle_beta   90.00
_cell.angle_gamma   90.00
#
_symmetry.space_group_name_H-M   'P 1'
#
loop_
_entity.id
_entity.type
_entity.pdbx_description
1 polymer ?
#
loop_
_entity_poly.entity_id
_entity_poly.type
_entity_poly.pdbx_seq_one_letter_code
_entity_poly.pdbx_strand_id
1 'polypeptide(L)'
;MKRKLLMTVIFIISLSTMLMDWFGGQRGVQDISGLILLNNPIAVACMILTLIGIWTHYGETSYMLIYVGLTGIMTMEIYEFLTWHILTISGSFNLALSFDWCNPEFYIAVMSMIATLLIYRYYFQKMDLTKSQDYV
;
A
#
# COMPACT_ATOMS: atom_id res chain seq x y z
N MET A 1 -20.77 -7.13 -8.21
CA MET A 1 -19.86 -8.27 -7.94
C MET A 1 -18.60 -8.30 -8.80
N LYS A 2 -18.65 -8.48 -10.13
CA LYS A 2 -17.43 -8.63 -10.99
C LYS A 2 -16.37 -7.53 -10.82
N ARG A 3 -16.78 -6.27 -10.69
CA ARG A 3 -15.86 -5.13 -10.49
C ARG A 3 -15.18 -5.15 -9.12
N LYS A 4 -15.94 -5.41 -8.05
CA LYS A 4 -15.41 -5.54 -6.68
C LYS A 4 -14.35 -6.65 -6.59
N LEU A 5 -14.61 -7.77 -7.27
CA LEU A 5 -13.65 -8.86 -7.40
C LEU A 5 -12.37 -8.39 -8.11
N LEU A 6 -12.50 -7.75 -9.28
CA LEU A 6 -11.35 -7.24 -10.04
C LEU A 6 -10.51 -6.26 -9.22
N MET A 7 -11.15 -5.32 -8.53
CA MET A 7 -10.48 -4.38 -7.63
C MET A 7 -9.73 -5.14 -6.53
N THR A 8 -10.41 -6.06 -5.83
CA THR A 8 -9.77 -6.89 -4.80
C THR A 8 -8.53 -7.62 -5.33
N VAL A 9 -8.60 -8.19 -6.55
CA VAL A 9 -7.45 -8.86 -7.19
C VAL A 9 -6.30 -7.90 -7.45
N ILE A 10 -6.57 -6.70 -8.01
CA ILE A 10 -5.54 -5.68 -8.24
C ILE A 10 -4.88 -5.27 -6.92
N PHE A 11 -5.68 -5.07 -5.87
CA PHE A 11 -5.16 -4.72 -4.55
C PHE A 11 -4.29 -5.83 -3.95
N ILE A 12 -4.72 -7.09 -4.03
CA ILE A 12 -3.92 -8.24 -3.57
C ILE A 12 -2.61 -8.36 -4.36
N ILE A 13 -2.64 -8.14 -5.67
CA ILE A 13 -1.43 -8.13 -6.51
C ILE A 13 -0.47 -7.03 -6.04
N SER A 14 -0.97 -5.83 -5.77
CA SER A 14 -0.14 -4.74 -5.23
C SER A 14 0.45 -5.09 -3.87
N LEU A 15 -0.35 -5.63 -2.94
CA LEU A 15 0.15 -6.07 -1.62
C LEU A 15 1.13 -7.24 -1.71
N SER A 16 1.04 -8.09 -2.73
CA SER A 16 1.96 -9.22 -2.88
C SER A 16 3.42 -8.80 -3.09
N THR A 17 3.67 -7.55 -3.50
CA THR A 17 5.02 -6.96 -3.57
C THR A 17 5.69 -6.86 -2.20
N MET A 18 4.93 -6.91 -1.10
CA MET A 18 5.45 -6.96 0.27
C MET A 18 6.18 -8.27 0.58
N LEU A 19 5.97 -9.34 -0.21
CA LEU A 19 6.67 -10.61 -0.03
C LEU A 19 8.14 -10.52 -0.47
N MET A 20 8.52 -9.46 -1.18
CA MET A 20 9.89 -9.20 -1.62
C MET A 20 10.73 -8.54 -0.53
N ASP A 21 12.05 -8.65 -0.64
CA ASP A 21 13.00 -8.02 0.26
C ASP A 21 13.17 -6.55 -0.09
N TRP A 22 12.62 -5.65 0.73
CA TRP A 22 12.61 -4.21 0.48
C TRP A 22 13.91 -3.54 0.90
N PHE A 23 14.52 -4.02 1.98
CA PHE A 23 15.68 -3.38 2.59
C PHE A 23 16.77 -4.40 2.94
N GLY A 24 18.01 -3.94 3.01
CA GLY A 24 19.16 -4.77 3.37
C GLY A 24 20.04 -5.12 2.18
N GLY A 25 20.48 -6.37 2.07
CA GLY A 25 21.12 -6.93 0.87
C GLY A 25 22.57 -6.54 0.61
N GLN A 26 23.11 -5.51 1.29
CA GLN A 26 24.49 -5.08 1.09
C GLN A 26 25.27 -4.95 2.39
N ARG A 27 26.52 -5.40 2.37
CA ARG A 27 27.56 -5.19 3.41
C ARG A 27 27.27 -5.82 4.79
N GLY A 28 26.63 -6.98 4.82
CA GLY A 28 26.49 -7.81 6.04
C GLY A 28 25.25 -7.53 6.89
N VAL A 29 24.29 -6.75 6.35
CA VAL A 29 22.98 -6.52 6.95
C VAL A 29 22.00 -7.59 6.44
N GLN A 30 21.17 -8.14 7.34
CA GLN A 30 20.14 -9.13 6.98
C GLN A 30 19.03 -8.49 6.14
N ASP A 31 18.54 -9.22 5.14
CA ASP A 31 17.41 -8.80 4.31
C ASP A 31 16.12 -8.67 5.12
N ILE A 32 15.40 -7.59 4.87
CA ILE A 32 14.12 -7.28 5.48
C ILE A 32 13.05 -7.25 4.40
N SER A 33 12.15 -8.24 4.49
CA SER A 33 10.95 -8.31 3.67
C SER A 33 10.01 -7.14 3.95
N GLY A 34 9.30 -6.70 2.90
CA GLY A 34 8.21 -5.72 3.01
C GLY A 34 7.07 -6.13 3.94
N LEU A 35 7.00 -7.40 4.34
CA LEU A 35 6.14 -7.88 5.42
C LEU A 35 6.34 -7.09 6.72
N ILE A 36 7.47 -6.40 6.93
CA ILE A 36 7.67 -5.48 8.05
C ILE A 36 6.55 -4.44 8.17
N LEU A 37 5.96 -4.02 7.05
CA LEU A 37 4.86 -3.07 7.03
C LEU A 37 3.61 -3.61 7.76
N LEU A 38 3.42 -4.93 7.87
CA LEU A 38 2.32 -5.52 8.64
C LEU A 38 2.49 -5.35 10.15
N ASN A 39 3.70 -5.04 10.63
CA ASN A 39 3.92 -4.68 12.03
C ASN A 39 3.46 -3.25 12.34
N ASN A 40 3.21 -2.44 11.30
CA ASN A 40 2.71 -1.09 11.45
C ASN A 40 1.18 -1.11 11.57
N PRO A 41 0.59 -0.80 12.74
CA PRO A 41 -0.85 -0.91 12.96
C PRO A 41 -1.65 0.06 12.08
N ILE A 42 -1.06 1.20 11.70
CA ILE A 42 -1.68 2.17 10.79
C ILE A 42 -1.76 1.57 9.39
N ALA A 43 -0.69 0.94 8.91
CA ALA A 43 -0.69 0.30 7.60
C ALA A 43 -1.76 -0.80 7.51
N VAL A 44 -1.85 -1.66 8.53
CA VAL A 44 -2.87 -2.71 8.61
C VAL A 44 -4.29 -2.12 8.63
N ALA A 45 -4.51 -1.07 9.43
CA ALA A 45 -5.80 -0.37 9.46
C ALA A 45 -6.17 0.20 8.09
N CYS A 46 -5.21 0.78 7.37
CA CYS A 46 -5.42 1.30 6.01
C CYS A 46 -5.69 0.19 4.97
N MET A 47 -5.07 -0.99 5.10
CA MET A 47 -5.39 -2.16 4.29
C MET A 47 -6.83 -2.63 4.50
N ILE A 48 -7.26 -2.73 5.77
CA ILE A 48 -8.64 -3.07 6.13
C ILE A 48 -9.61 -2.01 5.59
N LEU A 49 -9.28 -0.72 5.75
CA LEU A 49 -10.09 0.39 5.25
C LEU A 49 -10.29 0.31 3.73
N THR A 50 -9.23 -0.03 3.00
CA THR A 50 -9.27 -0.22 1.55
C THR A 50 -10.19 -1.39 1.17
N LEU A 51 -10.10 -2.52 1.88
CA LEU A 51 -10.98 -3.67 1.66
C LEU A 51 -12.45 -3.34 1.94
N ILE A 52 -12.75 -2.67 3.06
CA ILE A 52 -14.09 -2.20 3.39
C ILE A 52 -14.61 -1.26 2.29
N GLY A 53 -13.76 -0.33 1.84
CA GLY A 53 -14.06 0.59 0.76
C GLY A 53 -14.44 -0.12 -0.54
N ILE A 54 -13.69 -1.16 -0.96
CA ILE A 54 -13.98 -1.96 -2.17
C ILE A 54 -15.33 -2.69 -2.05
N TRP A 55 -15.63 -3.23 -0.87
CA TRP A 55 -16.78 -4.09 -0.67
C TRP A 55 -18.07 -3.37 -0.25
N THR A 56 -17.99 -2.13 0.23
CA THR A 56 -19.18 -1.35 0.58
C THR A 56 -19.92 -0.80 -0.65
N HIS A 57 -21.15 -0.32 -0.44
CA HIS A 57 -22.04 0.22 -1.49
C HIS A 57 -22.20 1.75 -1.43
N TYR A 58 -21.47 2.42 -0.56
CA TYR A 58 -21.69 3.83 -0.21
C TYR A 58 -21.22 4.88 -1.24
N GLY A 59 -21.19 4.59 -2.55
CA GLY A 59 -20.86 5.57 -3.59
C GLY A 59 -19.57 6.36 -3.32
N GLU A 60 -19.69 7.68 -3.10
CA GLU A 60 -18.56 8.57 -2.77
C GLU A 60 -17.81 8.19 -1.48
N THR A 61 -18.51 7.68 -0.46
CA THR A 61 -17.87 7.23 0.79
C THR A 61 -16.99 6.01 0.54
N SER A 62 -17.41 5.09 -0.35
CA SER A 62 -16.56 3.97 -0.77
C SER A 62 -15.27 4.47 -1.42
N TYR A 63 -15.37 5.45 -2.31
CA TYR A 63 -14.21 6.07 -2.94
C TYR A 63 -13.29 6.75 -1.92
N MET A 64 -13.83 7.53 -0.98
CA MET A 64 -13.04 8.18 0.07
C MET A 64 -12.31 7.16 0.96
N LEU A 65 -12.98 6.08 1.38
CA LEU A 65 -12.36 5.03 2.19
C LEU A 65 -11.18 4.36 1.47
N ILE A 66 -11.36 4.06 0.17
CA ILE A 66 -10.30 3.49 -0.67
C ILE A 66 -9.15 4.48 -0.83
N TYR A 67 -9.45 5.75 -1.11
CA TYR A 67 -8.43 6.77 -1.32
C TYR A 67 -7.58 7.00 -0.06
N VAL A 68 -8.24 7.16 1.09
CA VAL A 68 -7.56 7.28 2.40
C VAL A 68 -6.77 6.02 2.72
N GLY A 69 -7.34 4.83 2.46
CA GLY A 69 -6.66 3.57 2.68
C GLY A 69 -5.37 3.43 1.85
N LEU A 70 -5.44 3.63 0.53
CA LEU A 70 -4.27 3.50 -0.35
C LEU A 70 -3.19 4.55 -0.06
N THR A 71 -3.58 5.81 0.17
CA THR A 71 -2.63 6.87 0.52
C THR A 71 -1.99 6.62 1.89
N GLY A 72 -2.74 6.08 2.85
CA GLY A 72 -2.22 5.68 4.16
C GLY A 72 -1.21 4.54 4.07
N ILE A 73 -1.48 3.50 3.27
CA ILE A 73 -0.51 2.40 3.03
C ILE A 73 0.79 2.97 2.45
N MET A 74 0.70 3.78 1.39
CA MET A 74 1.87 4.38 0.74
C MET A 74 2.66 5.29 1.68
N THR A 75 1.97 6.04 2.56
CA THR A 75 2.63 6.84 3.59
C THR A 75 3.40 5.96 4.57
N MET A 76 2.85 4.80 4.95
CA MET A 76 3.53 3.85 5.83
C MET A 76 4.68 3.12 5.14
N GLU A 77 4.58 2.82 3.83
CA GLU A 77 5.72 2.30 3.05
C GLU A 77 6.90 3.28 3.09
N ILE A 78 6.63 4.58 2.88
CA ILE A 78 7.65 5.64 2.97
C ILE A 78 8.18 5.76 4.41
N TYR A 79 7.30 5.70 5.41
CA TYR A 79 7.71 5.71 6.81
C TYR A 79 8.68 4.57 7.15
N GLU A 80 8.36 3.34 6.75
CA GLU A 80 9.24 2.18 6.96
C GLU A 80 10.57 2.38 6.21
N PHE A 81 10.55 2.82 4.96
CA PHE A 81 11.77 3.16 4.21
C PHE A 81 12.67 4.17 4.94
N LEU A 82 12.07 5.17 5.57
CA LEU A 82 12.80 6.21 6.32
C LEU A 82 13.29 5.75 7.70
N THR A 83 12.75 4.67 8.26
CA THR A 83 12.94 4.35 9.68
C THR A 83 13.41 2.93 9.98
N TRP A 84 13.33 2.00 9.04
CA TRP A 84 13.68 0.58 9.25
C TRP A 84 15.10 0.41 9.82
N HIS A 85 16.04 1.24 9.35
CA HIS A 85 17.46 1.15 9.75
C HIS A 85 17.72 1.74 11.14
N ILE A 86 16.81 2.53 11.71
CA ILE A 86 17.01 3.22 12.99
C ILE A 86 17.07 2.21 14.14
N LEU A 87 16.07 1.34 14.23
CA LEU A 87 15.97 0.35 15.31
C LEU A 87 16.85 -0.87 15.08
N THR A 88 17.23 -1.15 13.84
CA THR A 88 17.97 -2.35 13.47
C THR A 88 19.48 -2.12 13.40
N ILE A 89 19.94 -0.92 13.02
CA ILE A 89 21.35 -0.68 12.66
C ILE A 89 21.92 0.63 13.21
N SER A 90 21.36 1.78 12.82
CA SER A 90 22.02 3.08 12.97
C SER A 90 21.74 3.79 14.31
N GLY A 91 20.64 3.46 14.99
CA GLY A 91 20.18 4.16 16.19
C GLY A 91 19.75 5.61 15.96
N SER A 92 19.79 6.10 14.71
CA SER A 92 19.51 7.49 14.34
C SER A 92 19.02 7.60 12.89
N PHE A 93 18.21 8.63 12.60
CA PHE A 93 17.70 8.89 11.26
C PHE A 93 18.84 9.27 10.30
N ASN A 94 18.89 8.64 9.12
CA ASN A 94 19.88 8.91 8.09
C ASN A 94 19.33 8.55 6.72
N LEU A 95 18.94 9.57 5.96
CA LEU A 95 18.35 9.40 4.63
C LEU A 95 19.29 8.72 3.63
N ALA A 96 20.60 8.94 3.72
CA ALA A 96 21.55 8.29 2.82
C ALA A 96 21.54 6.76 3.03
N LEU A 97 21.45 6.30 4.28
CA LEU A 97 21.32 4.87 4.58
C LEU A 97 20.00 4.29 4.07
N SER A 98 18.89 5.05 4.15
CA SER A 98 17.62 4.62 3.57
C SER A 98 17.77 4.30 2.08
N PHE A 99 18.49 5.13 1.31
CA PHE A 99 18.71 4.90 -0.12
C PHE A 99 19.78 3.85 -0.41
N ASP A 100 20.91 3.89 0.29
CA ASP A 100 22.05 2.99 0.05
C ASP A 100 21.68 1.51 0.27
N TRP A 101 20.76 1.24 1.20
CA TRP A 101 20.33 -0.11 1.60
C TRP A 101 18.87 -0.40 1.26
N CYS A 102 18.31 0.34 0.30
CA CYS A 102 17.00 0.06 -0.27
C CYS A 102 17.14 -0.74 -1.55
N ASN A 103 16.43 -1.87 -1.60
CA ASN A 103 16.43 -2.75 -2.75
C ASN A 103 15.47 -2.24 -3.82
N PRO A 104 15.71 -2.55 -5.12
CA PRO A 104 14.81 -2.22 -6.23
C PRO A 104 13.33 -2.60 -6.00
N GLU A 105 13.09 -3.68 -5.26
CA GLU A 105 11.80 -4.27 -4.94
C GLU A 105 10.89 -3.34 -4.14
N PHE A 106 11.45 -2.49 -3.28
CA PHE A 106 10.70 -1.45 -2.58
C PHE A 106 10.07 -0.46 -3.57
N TYR A 107 10.81 -0.03 -4.59
CA TYR A 107 10.29 0.88 -5.61
C TYR A 107 9.19 0.21 -6.44
N ILE A 108 9.28 -1.10 -6.68
CA ILE A 108 8.20 -1.87 -7.32
C ILE A 108 6.94 -1.83 -6.46
N ALA A 109 7.07 -1.98 -5.13
CA ALA A 109 5.94 -1.89 -4.21
C ALA A 109 5.24 -0.52 -4.28
N VAL A 110 6.00 0.57 -4.11
CA VAL A 110 5.48 1.94 -4.18
C VAL A 110 4.83 2.23 -5.53
N MET A 111 5.47 1.84 -6.64
CA MET A 111 4.93 2.03 -7.98
C MET A 111 3.66 1.21 -8.21
N SER A 112 3.57 -0.01 -7.66
CA SER A 112 2.35 -0.83 -7.72
C SER A 112 1.19 -0.18 -6.97
N MET A 113 1.47 0.46 -5.83
CA MET A 113 0.48 1.16 -5.00
C MET A 113 -0.04 2.40 -5.73
N ILE A 114 0.87 3.18 -6.35
CA ILE A 114 0.51 4.32 -7.21
C ILE A 114 -0.35 3.87 -8.39
N ALA A 115 0.06 2.80 -9.08
CA ALA A 115 -0.71 2.25 -10.21
C ALA A 115 -2.13 1.83 -9.78
N THR A 116 -2.25 1.17 -8.62
CA THR A 116 -3.54 0.76 -8.05
C THR A 116 -4.43 1.97 -7.78
N LEU A 117 -3.89 3.03 -7.16
CA LEU A 117 -4.60 4.28 -6.89
C LEU A 117 -5.11 4.93 -8.20
N LEU A 118 -4.27 5.00 -9.23
CA LEU A 118 -4.64 5.58 -10.52
C LEU A 118 -5.72 4.76 -11.25
N ILE A 119 -5.59 3.43 -11.24
CA ILE A 119 -6.60 2.53 -11.83
C ILE A 119 -7.94 2.72 -11.13
N TYR A 120 -7.96 2.77 -9.80
CA TYR A 120 -9.18 2.99 -9.04
C TYR A 120 -9.80 4.34 -9.31
N ARG A 121 -9.00 5.41 -9.31
CA ARG A 121 -9.46 6.76 -9.67
C ARG A 121 -10.12 6.77 -11.05
N TYR A 122 -9.52 6.12 -12.04
CA TYR A 122 -10.09 5.99 -13.37
C TYR A 122 -11.42 5.22 -13.39
N TYR A 123 -11.52 4.12 -12.62
CA TYR A 123 -12.77 3.35 -12.48
C TYR A 123 -13.90 4.20 -11.88
N PHE A 124 -13.61 4.94 -10.81
CA PHE A 124 -14.60 5.78 -10.13
C PHE A 124 -14.99 7.02 -10.94
N GLN A 125 -14.09 7.63 -11.71
CA GLN A 125 -14.44 8.73 -12.64
C GLN A 125 -15.43 8.31 -13.72
N LYS A 126 -15.40 7.04 -14.13
CA LYS A 126 -16.36 6.47 -15.10
C LYS A 126 -17.65 5.97 -14.46
N MET A 127 -17.81 6.11 -13.15
CA MET A 127 -19.00 5.72 -12.42
C MET A 127 -19.86 6.92 -12.08
N ASP A 128 -21.17 6.75 -12.23
CA ASP A 128 -22.17 7.64 -11.65
C ASP A 128 -22.23 7.35 -10.14
N LEU A 129 -21.41 8.07 -9.35
CA LEU A 129 -21.27 7.86 -7.90
C LEU A 129 -22.53 8.23 -7.11
N THR A 130 -23.45 8.96 -7.74
CA THR A 130 -24.74 9.40 -7.18
C THR A 130 -25.83 8.34 -7.25
N LYS A 131 -25.65 7.28 -8.04
CA LYS A 131 -26.56 6.12 -8.00
C LYS A 131 -26.04 5.14 -6.98
N SER A 132 -26.78 4.94 -5.87
CA SER A 132 -26.67 3.68 -5.15
C SER A 132 -26.97 2.60 -6.19
N GLN A 133 -25.98 1.77 -6.51
CA GLN A 133 -26.24 0.60 -7.32
C GLN A 133 -27.02 -0.37 -6.43
N ASP A 134 -28.32 -0.13 -6.37
CA ASP A 134 -29.35 -0.99 -5.81
C ASP A 134 -29.35 -2.28 -6.61
N TYR A 135 -28.56 -3.28 -6.23
CA TYR A 135 -28.84 -4.67 -6.56
C TYR A 135 -28.24 -5.58 -5.48
N VAL A 136 -29.16 -6.08 -4.65
CA VAL A 136 -29.24 -7.40 -3.99
C VAL A 136 -27.90 -8.12 -3.76
#